data_AF-A0A372FEY9-F1
#
_entry.id   AF-A0A372FEY9-F1
#
_cell.length_a   1.000
_cell.length_b   1.000
_cell.length_c   1.000
_cell.angle_alpha   90.00
_cell.angle_beta   90.00
_cell.angle_gamma   90.00
#
_symmetry.space_group_name_H-M   'P 1'
#
loop_
_entity.id
_entity.type
_entity.pdbx_description
1 polymer ?
#
loop_
_entity_poly.entity_id
_entity_poly.type
_entity_poly.pdbx_seq_one_letter_code
_entity_poly.pdbx_strand_id
1 'polypeptide(L)'
;MNTKYLTATLLLLISEFFLLDLPEKESVFWIAIIRILTAIILSAWYYQHRKPLPTLMDKLFILTLILPIFISLCVIIFPPIIKDFNLITHAFILCIWAVIFKLMGAKIQFKVSPYKVMKVVPIYALIPILFYLFSLHAVLPTSDKILLLSYSVIYLYTNTLATFLPINDSNKFWISWGIILKAFANFLVFYGIFIEQLPWIGFIPRTVVVVARCILILSMIDYFAAKQTAQMQGVVSS
;
A
#
# COMPACT_ATOMS: atom_id res chain seq x y z
N MET A 1 2.47 21.95 -4.60
CA MET A 1 2.69 20.50 -4.77
C MET A 1 3.90 20.29 -5.67
N ASN A 2 4.92 19.54 -5.25
CA ASN A 2 6.14 19.35 -6.05
C ASN A 2 5.91 18.21 -7.07
N THR A 3 5.50 18.56 -8.29
CA THR A 3 5.16 17.60 -9.35
C THR A 3 6.34 16.76 -9.83
N LYS A 4 7.58 17.20 -9.58
CA LYS A 4 8.81 16.52 -10.02
C LYS A 4 8.87 15.05 -9.56
N TYR A 5 8.47 14.76 -8.33
CA TYR A 5 8.48 13.40 -7.78
C TYR A 5 7.43 12.49 -8.42
N LEU A 6 6.24 13.04 -8.67
CA LEU A 6 5.16 12.33 -9.34
C LEU A 6 5.54 12.03 -10.80
N THR A 7 6.09 13.02 -11.51
CA THR A 7 6.60 12.84 -12.88
C THR A 7 7.72 11.80 -12.92
N ALA A 8 8.69 11.86 -12.01
CA ALA A 8 9.78 10.88 -11.96
C ALA A 8 9.27 9.46 -11.68
N THR A 9 8.29 9.31 -10.77
CA THR A 9 7.64 8.03 -10.48
C THR A 9 6.89 7.49 -11.70
N LEU A 10 6.18 8.37 -12.43
CA LEU A 10 5.46 7.99 -13.64
C LEU A 10 6.41 7.57 -14.78
N LEU A 11 7.51 8.30 -14.98
CA LEU A 11 8.54 7.94 -15.96
C LEU A 11 9.18 6.59 -15.63
N LEU A 12 9.43 6.30 -14.35
CA LEU A 12 9.93 4.99 -13.92
C LEU A 12 8.93 3.87 -14.21
N LEU A 13 7.64 4.08 -13.92
CA LEU A 13 6.60 3.11 -14.26
C LEU A 13 6.51 2.88 -15.77
N ILE A 14 6.57 3.93 -16.59
CA ILE A 14 6.58 3.79 -18.06
C ILE A 14 7.83 3.02 -18.51
N SER A 15 8.98 3.28 -17.90
CA SER A 15 10.22 2.58 -18.26
C SER A 15 10.19 1.07 -18.00
N GLU A 16 9.36 0.57 -17.07
CA GLU A 16 9.18 -0.87 -16.89
C GLU A 16 8.65 -1.56 -18.16
N PHE A 17 7.85 -0.89 -19.00
CA PHE A 17 7.33 -1.48 -20.23
C PHE A 17 8.45 -1.85 -21.22
N PHE A 18 9.44 -0.97 -21.36
CA PHE A 18 10.55 -1.21 -22.28
C PHE A 18 11.51 -2.30 -21.78
N LEU A 19 11.43 -2.68 -20.50
CA LEU A 19 12.23 -3.77 -19.95
C LEU A 19 11.60 -5.14 -20.18
N LEU A 20 10.32 -5.23 -20.57
CA LEU A 20 9.65 -6.51 -20.82
C LEU A 20 10.19 -7.20 -22.08
N ASP A 21 10.79 -6.44 -23.00
CA ASP A 21 11.38 -6.95 -24.23
C ASP A 21 12.81 -7.52 -24.04
N LEU A 22 13.40 -7.37 -22.84
CA LEU A 22 14.73 -7.90 -22.52
C LEU A 22 14.70 -9.40 -22.22
N PRO A 23 15.84 -10.11 -22.34
CA PRO A 23 15.97 -11.49 -21.85
C PRO A 23 15.54 -11.59 -20.39
N GLU A 24 14.85 -12.68 -20.03
CA GLU A 24 14.16 -12.84 -18.73
C GLU A 24 15.03 -12.48 -17.51
N LYS A 25 16.28 -12.95 -17.47
CA LYS A 25 17.22 -12.65 -16.37
C LYS A 25 17.55 -11.16 -16.27
N GLU A 26 17.74 -10.49 -17.41
CA GLU A 26 18.04 -9.06 -17.47
C GLU A 26 16.81 -8.22 -17.14
N SER A 27 15.65 -8.61 -17.68
CA SER A 27 14.36 -7.97 -17.40
C SER A 27 14.07 -7.98 -15.90
N VAL A 28 14.18 -9.13 -15.24
CA VAL A 28 13.96 -9.28 -13.80
C VAL A 28 14.90 -8.40 -12.98
N PHE A 29 16.19 -8.36 -13.34
CA PHE A 29 17.19 -7.52 -12.67
C PHE A 29 16.86 -6.03 -12.81
N TRP A 30 16.64 -5.55 -14.04
CA TRP A 30 16.38 -4.12 -14.27
C TRP A 30 15.05 -3.66 -13.69
N ILE A 31 14.00 -4.51 -13.72
CA ILE A 31 12.74 -4.23 -13.04
C ILE A 31 12.96 -4.11 -11.53
N ALA A 32 13.78 -4.97 -10.92
CA ALA A 32 14.12 -4.85 -9.51
C ALA A 32 14.85 -3.51 -9.21
N ILE A 33 15.76 -3.07 -10.07
CA ILE A 33 16.43 -1.76 -9.93
C ILE A 33 15.43 -0.60 -10.03
N ILE A 34 14.54 -0.60 -11.03
CA ILE A 34 13.50 0.43 -11.16
C ILE A 34 12.61 0.50 -9.91
N ARG A 35 12.27 -0.65 -9.32
CA ARG A 35 11.47 -0.71 -8.09
C ARG A 35 12.21 -0.10 -6.90
N ILE A 36 13.52 -0.33 -6.78
CA ILE A 36 14.35 0.29 -5.74
C ILE A 36 14.38 1.81 -5.93
N LEU A 37 14.62 2.28 -7.15
CA LEU A 37 14.61 3.72 -7.47
C LEU A 37 13.25 4.35 -7.16
N THR A 38 12.16 3.67 -7.52
CA THR A 38 10.79 4.13 -7.22
C THR A 38 10.56 4.26 -5.72
N ALA A 39 10.97 3.29 -4.92
CA ALA A 39 10.86 3.34 -3.46
C ALA A 39 11.67 4.50 -2.86
N ILE A 40 12.87 4.75 -3.38
CA ILE A 40 13.72 5.88 -2.96
C ILE A 40 13.06 7.21 -3.31
N ILE A 41 12.53 7.37 -4.54
CA ILE A 41 11.87 8.60 -4.98
C ILE A 41 10.62 8.89 -4.14
N LEU A 42 9.78 7.89 -3.86
CA LEU A 42 8.61 8.04 -3.01
C LEU A 42 8.99 8.42 -1.57
N SER A 43 10.03 7.79 -1.03
CA SER A 43 10.56 8.10 0.31
C SER A 43 11.11 9.52 0.39
N ALA A 44 11.88 9.93 -0.62
CA ALA A 44 12.42 11.28 -0.75
C ALA A 44 11.30 12.32 -0.91
N TRP A 45 10.26 12.00 -1.67
CA TRP A 45 9.10 12.88 -1.84
C TRP A 45 8.43 13.17 -0.50
N TYR A 46 8.09 12.12 0.26
CA TYR A 46 7.50 12.29 1.58
C TYR A 46 8.44 13.04 2.54
N TYR A 47 9.72 12.69 2.55
CA TYR A 47 10.72 13.32 3.40
C TYR A 47 10.86 14.83 3.12
N GLN A 48 10.87 15.25 1.85
CA GLN A 48 10.97 16.67 1.51
C GLN A 48 9.78 17.49 2.03
N HIS A 49 8.58 16.91 2.05
CA HIS A 49 7.40 17.57 2.59
C HIS A 49 7.36 17.63 4.12
N ARG A 50 8.13 16.78 4.80
CA ARG A 50 8.03 16.57 6.26
C ARG A 50 9.34 16.81 7.02
N LYS A 51 10.41 17.29 6.38
CA LYS A 51 11.71 17.53 7.04
C LYS A 51 11.63 18.75 7.98
N PRO A 52 12.13 18.65 9.23
CA PRO A 52 12.63 17.44 9.90
C PRO A 52 11.49 16.53 10.35
N LEU A 53 11.69 15.20 10.32
CA LEU A 53 10.67 14.19 10.67
C LEU A 53 10.34 14.22 12.17
N PRO A 54 9.29 14.95 12.60
CA PRO A 54 9.14 15.29 14.00
C PRO A 54 8.45 14.18 14.79
N THR A 55 7.64 13.33 14.14
CA THR A 55 6.82 12.32 14.82
C THR A 55 7.28 10.88 14.54
N LEU A 56 6.96 9.96 15.46
CA LEU A 56 7.12 8.52 15.22
C LEU A 56 6.31 8.05 14.00
N MET A 57 5.13 8.63 13.77
CA MET A 57 4.29 8.31 12.61
C MET A 57 5.01 8.62 11.29
N ASP A 58 5.71 9.76 11.21
CA ASP A 58 6.49 10.13 10.02
C ASP A 58 7.63 9.13 9.75
N LYS A 59 8.31 8.70 10.82
CA LYS A 59 9.39 7.69 10.73
C LYS A 59 8.85 6.31 10.29
N LEU A 60 7.73 5.87 10.88
CA LEU A 60 7.06 4.63 10.51
C LEU A 60 6.52 4.68 9.07
N PHE A 61 5.99 5.82 8.64
CA PHE A 61 5.48 5.96 7.27
C PHE A 61 6.61 5.86 6.25
N ILE A 62 7.76 6.50 6.48
CA ILE A 62 8.95 6.32 5.64
C ILE A 62 9.40 4.87 5.62
N LEU A 63 9.41 4.16 6.75
CA LEU A 63 9.73 2.74 6.79
C LEU A 63 8.82 1.94 5.84
N THR A 64 7.52 2.27 5.75
CA THR A 64 6.61 1.62 4.81
C THR A 64 6.90 1.87 3.34
N LEU A 65 7.59 2.97 3.02
CA LEU A 65 8.03 3.32 1.67
C LEU A 65 9.36 2.66 1.30
N ILE A 66 10.21 2.36 2.29
CA ILE A 66 11.54 1.73 2.11
C ILE A 66 11.44 0.20 2.07
N LEU A 67 10.54 -0.42 2.85
CA LEU A 67 10.36 -1.89 2.88
C LEU A 67 10.28 -2.61 1.51
N PRO A 68 9.69 -2.03 0.45
CA PRO A 68 9.66 -2.62 -0.89
C PRO A 68 11.04 -2.82 -1.55
N ILE A 69 12.08 -2.12 -1.08
CA ILE A 69 13.46 -2.32 -1.51
C ILE A 69 13.89 -3.74 -1.18
N PHE A 70 13.56 -4.25 0.01
CA PHE A 70 13.92 -5.61 0.41
C PHE A 70 13.24 -6.68 -0.46
N ILE A 71 12.01 -6.43 -0.93
CA ILE A 71 11.34 -7.33 -1.88
C ILE A 71 12.14 -7.37 -3.19
N SER A 72 12.60 -6.22 -3.66
CA SER A 72 13.40 -6.09 -4.89
C SER A 72 14.76 -6.75 -4.76
N LEU A 73 15.42 -6.64 -3.60
CA LEU A 73 16.66 -7.36 -3.30
C LEU A 73 16.45 -8.88 -3.19
N CYS A 74 15.33 -9.32 -2.60
CA CYS A 74 14.97 -10.72 -2.51
C CYS A 74 14.77 -11.36 -3.90
N VAL A 75 14.20 -10.62 -4.87
CA VAL A 75 14.10 -11.07 -6.27
C VAL A 75 15.47 -11.44 -6.84
N ILE A 76 16.49 -10.63 -6.53
CA ILE A 76 17.85 -10.79 -7.09
C ILE A 76 18.58 -11.96 -6.42
N ILE A 77 18.42 -12.12 -5.10
CA ILE A 77 19.25 -13.05 -4.30
C ILE A 77 18.54 -14.40 -4.08
N PHE A 78 17.23 -14.41 -3.89
CA PHE A 78 16.43 -15.61 -3.57
C PHE A 78 15.11 -15.69 -4.36
N PRO A 79 15.16 -15.90 -5.70
CA PRO A 79 13.96 -15.97 -6.54
C PRO A 79 12.87 -16.97 -6.09
N PRO A 80 13.19 -18.18 -5.57
CA PRO A 80 12.16 -19.18 -5.25
C PRO A 80 11.17 -18.76 -4.16
N ILE A 81 11.58 -17.88 -3.23
CA ILE A 81 10.75 -17.46 -2.08
C ILE A 81 10.08 -16.09 -2.29
N ILE A 82 10.22 -15.50 -3.48
CA ILE A 82 9.80 -14.13 -3.77
C ILE A 82 8.31 -13.88 -3.48
N LYS A 83 7.44 -14.84 -3.83
CA LYS A 83 5.99 -14.73 -3.67
C LYS A 83 5.63 -14.56 -2.19
N ASP A 84 6.14 -15.45 -1.36
CA ASP A 84 5.87 -15.47 0.08
C ASP A 84 6.51 -14.26 0.75
N PHE A 85 7.76 -13.95 0.40
CA PHE A 85 8.46 -12.78 0.92
C PHE A 85 7.74 -11.47 0.56
N ASN A 86 7.22 -11.35 -0.67
CA ASN A 86 6.44 -10.20 -1.12
C ASN A 86 5.16 -10.05 -0.29
N LEU A 87 4.40 -11.14 -0.11
CA LEU A 87 3.15 -11.10 0.65
C LEU A 87 3.39 -10.80 2.13
N ILE A 88 4.39 -11.43 2.75
CA ILE A 88 4.78 -11.18 4.15
C ILE A 88 5.23 -9.74 4.35
N THR A 89 6.07 -9.20 3.45
CA THR A 89 6.50 -7.80 3.52
C THR A 89 5.30 -6.86 3.40
N HIS A 90 4.37 -7.15 2.49
CA HIS A 90 3.17 -6.35 2.36
C HIS A 90 2.22 -6.45 3.55
N ALA A 91 2.10 -7.62 4.18
CA ALA A 91 1.39 -7.82 5.44
C ALA A 91 2.01 -6.98 6.56
N PHE A 92 3.34 -7.01 6.69
CA PHE A 92 4.08 -6.20 7.66
C PHE A 92 3.86 -4.70 7.44
N ILE A 93 3.86 -4.24 6.20
CA ILE A 93 3.52 -2.83 5.91
C ILE A 93 2.08 -2.50 6.37
N LEU A 94 1.10 -3.38 6.15
CA LEU A 94 -0.28 -3.15 6.61
C LEU A 94 -0.36 -3.09 8.14
N CYS A 95 0.42 -3.91 8.86
CA CYS A 95 0.55 -3.84 10.31
C CYS A 95 1.15 -2.49 10.75
N ILE A 96 2.19 -1.98 10.08
CA ILE A 96 2.75 -0.66 10.38
C ILE A 96 1.70 0.44 10.13
N TRP A 97 0.93 0.36 9.04
CA TRP A 97 -0.16 1.31 8.79
C TRP A 97 -1.24 1.25 9.87
N ALA A 98 -1.63 0.07 10.34
CA ALA A 98 -2.56 -0.05 11.46
C ALA A 98 -2.03 0.65 12.72
N VAL A 99 -0.73 0.52 13.01
CA VAL A 99 -0.08 1.24 14.11
C VAL A 99 -0.14 2.76 13.88
N ILE A 100 0.21 3.23 12.68
CA ILE A 100 0.14 4.65 12.32
C ILE A 100 -1.29 5.18 12.51
N PHE A 101 -2.31 4.47 12.04
CA PHE A 101 -3.70 4.93 12.17
C PHE A 101 -4.16 4.99 13.63
N LYS A 102 -3.74 4.03 14.47
CA LYS A 102 -3.97 4.12 15.92
C LYS A 102 -3.30 5.35 16.53
N LEU A 103 -2.06 5.63 16.15
CA LEU A 103 -1.34 6.83 16.61
C LEU A 103 -1.97 8.14 16.11
N MET A 104 -2.64 8.11 14.96
CA MET A 104 -3.45 9.22 14.45
C MET A 104 -4.78 9.38 15.22
N GLY A 105 -5.13 8.44 16.10
CA GLY A 105 -6.34 8.50 16.93
C GLY A 105 -7.50 7.67 16.40
N ALA A 106 -7.29 6.78 15.42
CA ALA A 106 -8.35 5.86 14.97
C ALA A 106 -8.84 4.99 16.14
N LYS A 107 -10.13 5.11 16.47
CA LYS A 107 -10.82 4.28 17.46
C LYS A 107 -12.06 3.69 16.81
N ILE A 108 -12.13 2.37 16.75
CA ILE A 108 -13.30 1.67 16.22
C ILE A 108 -14.45 1.87 17.21
N GLN A 109 -15.41 2.73 16.84
CA GLN A 109 -16.60 2.98 17.64
C GLN A 109 -17.84 2.62 16.83
N PHE A 110 -18.52 1.55 17.22
CA PHE A 110 -19.77 1.10 16.59
C PHE A 110 -21.00 1.93 17.01
N LYS A 111 -20.81 2.96 17.87
CA LYS A 111 -21.90 3.85 18.32
C LYS A 111 -22.38 4.83 17.26
N VAL A 112 -21.73 4.87 16.09
CA VAL A 112 -22.15 5.73 14.97
C VAL A 112 -23.18 4.99 14.14
N SER A 113 -24.27 5.67 13.76
CA SER A 113 -25.38 5.14 12.94
C SER A 113 -24.88 4.19 11.84
N PRO A 114 -25.47 2.98 11.69
CA PRO A 114 -25.04 1.97 10.72
C PRO A 114 -24.99 2.49 9.27
N TYR A 115 -25.78 3.52 8.96
CA TYR A 115 -25.76 4.21 7.66
C TYR A 115 -24.45 4.99 7.39
N LYS A 116 -23.79 5.52 8.43
CA LYS A 116 -22.46 6.14 8.28
C LYS A 116 -21.38 5.08 8.18
N VAL A 117 -21.50 3.98 8.94
CA VAL A 117 -20.54 2.88 8.88
C VAL A 117 -20.57 2.18 7.51
N MET A 118 -21.73 1.92 6.91
CA MET A 118 -21.84 1.38 5.54
C MET A 118 -21.40 2.37 4.43
N LYS A 119 -21.41 3.68 4.72
CA LYS A 119 -20.85 4.69 3.81
C LYS A 119 -19.32 4.72 3.83
N VAL A 120 -18.69 4.35 4.95
CA VAL A 120 -17.25 4.50 5.15
C VAL A 120 -16.51 3.17 5.14
N VAL A 121 -17.08 2.09 5.70
CA VAL A 121 -16.70 0.70 5.37
C VAL A 121 -17.23 0.45 3.98
N PRO A 122 -16.38 0.50 2.96
CA PRO A 122 -16.90 0.32 1.63
C PRO A 122 -17.23 -1.16 1.48
N ILE A 123 -18.37 -1.47 0.87
CA ILE A 123 -18.61 -2.77 0.22
C ILE A 123 -17.38 -3.16 -0.63
N TYR A 124 -16.65 -2.17 -1.16
CA TYR A 124 -15.38 -2.35 -1.86
C TYR A 124 -14.25 -2.96 -1.03
N ALA A 125 -14.30 -2.90 0.30
CA ALA A 125 -13.34 -3.61 1.14
C ALA A 125 -13.59 -5.13 1.17
N LEU A 126 -14.78 -5.56 0.78
CA LEU A 126 -15.08 -6.97 0.56
C LEU A 126 -14.56 -7.45 -0.80
N ILE A 127 -14.28 -6.57 -1.77
CA ILE A 127 -13.86 -6.98 -3.12
C ILE A 127 -12.65 -7.91 -3.09
N PRO A 128 -11.53 -7.59 -2.39
CA PRO A 128 -10.38 -8.49 -2.37
C PRO A 128 -10.69 -9.85 -1.73
N ILE A 129 -11.63 -9.90 -0.78
CA ILE A 129 -12.05 -11.13 -0.10
C ILE A 129 -12.95 -11.96 -0.99
N LEU A 130 -13.94 -11.33 -1.65
CA LEU A 130 -14.80 -12.01 -2.60
C LEU A 130 -13.96 -12.56 -3.76
N PHE A 131 -12.98 -11.79 -4.24
CA PHE A 131 -12.02 -12.26 -5.22
C PHE A 131 -11.20 -13.45 -4.71
N TYR A 132 -10.73 -13.43 -3.47
CA TYR A 132 -10.09 -14.60 -2.86
C TYR A 132 -11.01 -15.82 -2.82
N LEU A 133 -12.25 -15.66 -2.33
CA LEU A 133 -13.19 -16.77 -2.16
C LEU A 133 -13.62 -17.40 -3.48
N PHE A 134 -13.94 -16.58 -4.49
CA PHE A 134 -14.49 -17.06 -5.76
C PHE A 134 -13.43 -17.40 -6.80
N SER A 135 -12.30 -16.68 -6.81
CA SER A 135 -11.27 -16.89 -7.83
C SER A 135 -10.12 -17.76 -7.33
N LEU A 136 -9.65 -17.58 -6.09
CA LEU A 136 -8.38 -18.17 -5.64
C LEU A 136 -8.54 -19.38 -4.72
N HIS A 137 -9.53 -19.40 -3.84
CA HIS A 137 -9.60 -20.33 -2.72
C HIS A 137 -9.61 -21.81 -3.14
N ALA A 138 -10.27 -22.14 -4.26
CA ALA A 138 -10.35 -23.51 -4.74
C ALA A 138 -9.01 -24.05 -5.28
N VAL A 139 -8.21 -23.17 -5.88
CA VAL A 139 -7.01 -23.53 -6.67
C VAL A 139 -5.71 -23.45 -5.88
N LEU A 140 -5.69 -22.69 -4.78
CA LEU A 140 -4.47 -22.49 -3.99
C LEU A 140 -4.05 -23.75 -3.19
N PRO A 141 -2.74 -23.99 -3.02
CA PRO A 141 -2.22 -24.91 -2.02
C PRO A 141 -2.61 -24.50 -0.59
N THR A 142 -2.68 -25.45 0.35
CA THR A 142 -3.11 -25.20 1.73
C THR A 142 -2.31 -24.10 2.43
N SER A 143 -0.98 -24.06 2.26
CA SER A 143 -0.12 -23.02 2.83
C SER A 143 -0.49 -21.62 2.31
N ASP A 144 -0.71 -21.48 1.00
CA ASP A 144 -1.07 -20.22 0.37
C ASP A 144 -2.48 -19.75 0.75
N LYS A 145 -3.43 -20.68 0.95
CA LYS A 145 -4.76 -20.35 1.49
C LYS A 145 -4.65 -19.71 2.86
N ILE A 146 -3.88 -20.31 3.77
CA ILE A 146 -3.68 -19.79 5.13
C ILE A 146 -2.98 -18.43 5.08
N LEU A 147 -1.95 -18.28 4.25
CA LEU A 147 -1.19 -17.05 4.11
C LEU A 147 -2.05 -15.90 3.58
N LEU A 148 -2.80 -16.12 2.48
CA LEU A 148 -3.70 -15.11 1.91
C LEU A 148 -4.90 -14.80 2.81
N LEU A 149 -5.44 -15.80 3.52
CA LEU A 149 -6.49 -15.55 4.51
C LEU A 149 -5.98 -14.66 5.64
N SER A 150 -4.79 -14.96 6.18
CA SER A 150 -4.15 -14.15 7.22
C SER A 150 -3.90 -12.72 6.74
N TYR A 151 -3.40 -12.57 5.51
CA TYR A 151 -3.24 -11.27 4.84
C TYR A 151 -4.57 -10.53 4.71
N SER A 152 -5.64 -11.22 4.33
CA SER A 152 -6.99 -10.66 4.18
C SER A 152 -7.52 -10.10 5.50
N VAL A 153 -7.29 -10.80 6.61
CA VAL A 153 -7.70 -10.35 7.96
C VAL A 153 -6.94 -9.09 8.37
N ILE A 154 -5.62 -9.05 8.17
CA ILE A 154 -4.80 -7.87 8.45
C ILE A 154 -5.27 -6.69 7.59
N TYR A 155 -5.49 -6.93 6.30
CA TYR A 155 -6.03 -5.94 5.37
C TYR A 155 -7.37 -5.37 5.84
N LEU A 156 -8.34 -6.22 6.18
CA LEU A 156 -9.65 -5.79 6.67
C LEU A 156 -9.53 -4.91 7.90
N TYR A 157 -8.68 -5.33 8.83
CA TYR A 157 -8.44 -4.60 10.05
C TYR A 157 -7.84 -3.21 9.77
N THR A 158 -6.77 -3.15 8.97
CA THR A 158 -6.11 -1.89 8.59
C THR A 158 -7.05 -0.97 7.82
N ASN A 159 -7.86 -1.52 6.89
CA ASN A 159 -8.84 -0.74 6.14
C ASN A 159 -9.95 -0.21 7.07
N THR A 160 -10.45 -1.05 7.97
CA THR A 160 -11.44 -0.62 8.98
C THR A 160 -10.88 0.53 9.82
N LEU A 161 -9.63 0.45 10.29
CA LEU A 161 -9.01 1.56 11.01
C LEU A 161 -8.95 2.85 10.18
N ALA A 162 -8.66 2.77 8.88
CA ALA A 162 -8.65 3.95 8.00
C ALA A 162 -10.02 4.65 7.95
N THR A 163 -11.12 3.90 8.00
CA THR A 163 -12.49 4.44 8.04
C THR A 163 -12.79 5.22 9.33
N PHE A 164 -12.13 4.89 10.42
CA PHE A 164 -12.30 5.53 11.72
C PHE A 164 -11.24 6.59 12.03
N LEU A 165 -10.43 6.98 11.04
CA LEU A 165 -9.47 8.08 11.23
C LEU A 165 -10.20 9.40 11.52
N PRO A 166 -9.72 10.21 12.49
CA PRO A 166 -10.31 11.50 12.83
C PRO A 166 -9.87 12.60 11.85
N ILE A 167 -10.12 12.39 10.56
CA ILE A 167 -9.74 13.29 9.45
C ILE A 167 -10.96 13.61 8.57
N ASN A 168 -10.79 14.43 7.54
CA ASN A 168 -11.87 14.70 6.57
C ASN A 168 -12.28 13.42 5.82
N ASP A 169 -13.57 13.26 5.53
CA ASP A 169 -14.15 12.07 4.89
C ASP A 169 -13.54 11.80 3.50
N SER A 170 -13.19 12.84 2.74
CA SER A 170 -12.46 12.70 1.47
C SER A 170 -11.11 11.97 1.67
N ASN A 171 -10.33 12.38 2.67
CA ASN A 171 -9.04 11.75 2.95
C ASN A 171 -9.21 10.32 3.49
N LYS A 172 -10.25 10.05 4.29
CA LYS A 172 -10.56 8.67 4.72
C LYS A 172 -10.85 7.77 3.53
N PHE A 173 -11.63 8.26 2.58
CA PHE A 173 -11.95 7.53 1.35
C PHE A 173 -10.68 7.21 0.56
N TRP A 174 -9.82 8.19 0.31
CA TRP A 174 -8.57 7.98 -0.43
C TRP A 174 -7.58 7.05 0.29
N ILE A 175 -7.43 7.17 1.61
CA ILE A 175 -6.59 6.26 2.39
C ILE A 175 -7.14 4.82 2.31
N SER A 176 -8.45 4.65 2.49
CA SER A 176 -9.10 3.34 2.38
C SER A 176 -8.91 2.76 0.98
N TRP A 177 -9.09 3.57 -0.06
CA TRP A 177 -8.87 3.15 -1.44
C TRP A 177 -7.42 2.72 -1.71
N GLY A 178 -6.44 3.45 -1.17
CA GLY A 178 -5.03 3.04 -1.25
C GLY A 178 -4.78 1.68 -0.60
N ILE A 179 -5.43 1.36 0.52
CA ILE A 179 -5.33 0.07 1.18
C ILE A 179 -5.98 -1.04 0.34
N ILE A 180 -7.18 -0.78 -0.22
CA ILE A 180 -7.91 -1.71 -1.10
C ILE A 180 -7.09 -2.03 -2.35
N LEU A 181 -6.60 -1.02 -3.06
CA LEU A 181 -5.80 -1.19 -4.27
C LEU A 181 -4.56 -2.05 -4.01
N LYS A 182 -3.87 -1.79 -2.90
CA LYS A 182 -2.69 -2.57 -2.52
C LYS A 182 -3.03 -4.02 -2.18
N ALA A 183 -4.13 -4.26 -1.48
CA ALA A 183 -4.60 -5.61 -1.20
C ALA A 183 -4.93 -6.33 -2.50
N PHE A 184 -5.76 -5.72 -3.35
CA PHE A 184 -6.17 -6.27 -4.64
C PHE A 184 -4.99 -6.61 -5.54
N ALA A 185 -3.97 -5.73 -5.62
CA ALA A 185 -2.74 -6.01 -6.34
C ALA A 185 -2.03 -7.29 -5.84
N ASN A 186 -1.98 -7.52 -4.53
CA ASN A 186 -1.38 -8.74 -3.99
C ASN A 186 -2.21 -9.98 -4.33
N PHE A 187 -3.54 -9.92 -4.33
CA PHE A 187 -4.36 -11.04 -4.81
C PHE A 187 -4.17 -11.30 -6.31
N LEU A 188 -4.04 -10.25 -7.13
CA LEU A 188 -3.77 -10.39 -8.56
C LEU A 188 -2.42 -11.09 -8.84
N VAL A 189 -1.40 -10.87 -8.00
CA VAL A 189 -0.12 -11.60 -8.11
C VAL A 189 -0.35 -13.11 -7.95
N PHE A 190 -1.15 -13.53 -6.97
CA PHE A 190 -1.46 -14.96 -6.77
C PHE A 190 -2.35 -15.51 -7.89
N TYR A 191 -3.29 -14.71 -8.40
CA TYR A 191 -4.08 -15.07 -9.57
C TYR A 191 -3.18 -15.35 -10.79
N GLY A 192 -2.18 -14.48 -11.02
CA GLY A 192 -1.20 -14.65 -12.09
C GLY A 192 -0.34 -15.91 -11.97
N ILE A 193 -0.06 -16.35 -10.74
CA ILE A 193 0.78 -17.52 -10.47
C ILE A 193 -0.01 -18.82 -10.61
N PHE A 194 -1.26 -18.85 -10.10
CA PHE A 194 -2.00 -20.10 -9.91
C PHE A 194 -3.16 -20.32 -10.90
N ILE A 195 -3.59 -19.30 -11.65
CA ILE A 195 -4.75 -19.40 -12.54
C ILE A 195 -4.35 -19.07 -13.97
N GLU A 196 -3.86 -17.86 -14.22
CA GLU A 196 -3.58 -17.39 -15.58
C GLU A 196 -2.26 -16.63 -15.65
N GLN A 197 -1.27 -17.22 -16.32
CA GLN A 197 0.05 -16.61 -16.51
C GLN A 197 0.02 -15.57 -17.62
N LEU A 198 -0.67 -14.45 -17.38
CA LEU A 198 -0.69 -13.34 -18.34
C LEU A 198 0.58 -12.48 -18.23
N PRO A 199 1.20 -12.10 -19.36
CA PRO A 199 2.44 -11.33 -19.36
C PRO A 199 2.32 -9.95 -18.68
N TRP A 200 1.13 -9.34 -18.69
CA TRP A 200 0.85 -8.05 -18.04
C TRP A 200 0.52 -8.15 -16.54
N ILE A 201 0.25 -9.35 -15.99
CA ILE A 201 -0.03 -9.52 -14.55
C ILE A 201 1.24 -9.26 -13.70
N GLY A 202 2.44 -9.24 -14.29
CA GLY A 202 3.61 -8.71 -13.60
C GLY A 202 3.52 -7.20 -13.35
N PHE A 203 3.20 -6.44 -14.41
CA PHE A 203 3.26 -4.97 -14.42
C PHE A 203 2.07 -4.32 -13.69
N ILE A 204 0.85 -4.79 -13.94
CA ILE A 204 -0.37 -4.15 -13.43
C ILE A 204 -0.38 -4.07 -11.89
N PRO A 205 -0.15 -5.15 -11.13
CA PRO A 205 -0.11 -5.10 -9.67
C PRO A 205 0.97 -4.15 -9.14
N ARG A 206 2.13 -4.07 -9.79
CA ARG A 206 3.22 -3.17 -9.37
C ARG A 206 2.81 -1.72 -9.51
N THR A 207 2.25 -1.35 -10.66
CA THR A 207 1.71 0.00 -10.90
C THR A 207 0.63 0.36 -9.91
N VAL A 208 -0.32 -0.55 -9.66
CA VAL A 208 -1.38 -0.34 -8.66
C VAL A 208 -0.81 -0.10 -7.26
N VAL A 209 0.23 -0.85 -6.85
CA VAL A 209 0.91 -0.65 -5.55
C VAL A 209 1.58 0.72 -5.47
N VAL A 210 2.22 1.18 -6.55
CA VAL A 210 2.87 2.50 -6.60
C VAL A 210 1.82 3.62 -6.53
N VAL A 211 0.75 3.53 -7.32
CA VAL A 211 -0.38 4.47 -7.28
C VAL A 211 -1.00 4.54 -5.88
N ALA A 212 -1.23 3.38 -5.25
CA ALA A 212 -1.72 3.30 -3.88
C ALA A 212 -0.82 4.06 -2.88
N ARG A 213 0.51 3.95 -3.03
CA ARG A 213 1.46 4.70 -2.19
C ARG A 213 1.40 6.20 -2.44
N CYS A 214 1.29 6.63 -3.70
CA CYS A 214 1.14 8.06 -4.02
C CYS A 214 -0.12 8.64 -3.37
N ILE A 215 -1.26 7.93 -3.44
CA ILE A 215 -2.51 8.34 -2.80
C ILE A 215 -2.32 8.50 -1.29
N LEU A 216 -1.62 7.55 -0.65
CA LEU A 216 -1.36 7.59 0.78
C LEU A 216 -0.39 8.70 1.17
N ILE A 217 0.66 8.95 0.39
CA ILE A 217 1.61 10.06 0.62
C ILE A 217 0.85 11.38 0.62
N LEU A 218 0.02 11.64 -0.41
CA LEU A 218 -0.77 12.86 -0.52
C LEU A 218 -1.71 13.01 0.68
N SER A 219 -2.47 11.97 1.00
CA SER A 219 -3.44 11.97 2.10
C SER A 219 -2.77 12.21 3.46
N MET A 220 -1.58 11.65 3.69
CA MET A 220 -0.82 11.81 4.93
C MET A 220 -0.20 13.20 5.05
N ILE A 221 0.35 13.75 3.96
CA ILE A 221 0.89 15.11 3.94
C ILE A 221 -0.20 16.12 4.31
N ASP A 222 -1.38 16.00 3.69
CA ASP A 222 -2.50 16.91 3.93
C ASP A 222 -2.99 16.85 5.38
N TYR A 223 -3.07 15.64 5.96
CA TYR A 223 -3.42 15.47 7.38
C TYR A 223 -2.46 16.22 8.30
N PHE A 224 -1.16 16.05 8.11
CA PHE A 224 -0.19 16.69 8.99
C PHE A 224 -0.09 18.20 8.79
N ALA A 225 -0.31 18.70 7.57
CA ALA A 225 -0.40 20.13 7.31
C ALA A 225 -1.56 20.74 8.13
N ALA A 226 -2.75 20.12 8.09
CA ALA A 226 -3.90 20.58 8.85
C ALA A 226 -3.65 20.57 10.37
N LYS A 227 -2.97 19.53 10.89
CA LYS A 227 -2.67 19.41 12.32
C LYS A 227 -1.67 20.47 12.80
N GLN A 228 -0.66 20.79 12.00
CA GLN A 228 0.31 21.86 12.32
C GLN A 228 -0.38 23.22 12.37
N THR A 229 -1.26 23.52 11.41
CA THR A 229 -2.04 24.77 11.43
C THR A 229 -2.93 24.87 12.68
N ALA A 230 -3.61 23.79 13.06
CA ALA A 230 -4.45 23.76 14.27
C ALA A 230 -3.64 23.97 15.57
N GLN A 231 -2.40 23.46 15.63
CA GLN A 231 -1.49 23.68 16.76
C GLN A 231 -0.97 25.12 16.82
N MET A 232 -0.63 25.73 15.67
CA MET A 232 -0.17 27.12 15.61
C MET A 232 -1.27 28.13 15.94
N GLN A 233 -2.53 27.79 15.67
CA GLN A 233 -3.70 28.61 15.98
C GLN A 233 -4.21 28.42 17.43
N GLY A 234 -3.56 27.59 18.24
CA GLY A 234 -3.94 27.39 19.66
C GLY A 234 -5.26 26.63 19.86
N VAL A 235 -5.76 25.91 18.84
CA VAL A 235 -7.11 25.29 18.86
C VAL A 235 -7.10 23.89 19.49
N VAL A 236 -5.96 23.41 19.99
CA VAL A 236 -5.88 22.09 20.65
C VAL A 236 -5.61 22.26 22.14
N SER A 237 -6.67 22.46 22.92
CA SER A 237 -6.68 22.09 24.34
C SER A 237 -6.85 20.57 24.44
N SER A 238 -5.84 19.93 25.04
CA SER A 238 -5.76 18.57 25.62
C SER A 238 -6.82 17.54 25.24
#